data_AF-A0A090BUH6-F1
#
_entry.id   AF-A0A090BUH6-F1
#
_cell.length_a   1.000
_cell.length_b   1.000
_cell.length_c   1.000
_cell.angle_alpha   90.00
_cell.angle_beta   90.00
_cell.angle_gamma   90.00
#
_symmetry.space_group_name_H-M   'P 1'
#
loop_
_entity.id
_entity.type
_entity.pdbx_description
1 polymer ?
#
loop_
_entity_poly.entity_id
_entity_poly.type
_entity_poly.pdbx_seq_one_letter_code
_entity_poly.pdbx_strand_id
1 'polypeptide(L)' 'MLPAAAVSGWYFSHPQAHYFGTGKIEKDQVEDYAIRKGMTVAEQKNG' A
#
# COMPACT_ATOMS: atom_id res chain seq x y z
N MET A 1 3.54 -12.56 8.83
CA MET A 1 4.21 -12.38 10.13
C MET A 1 4.36 -13.76 10.77
N LEU A 2 5.40 -13.99 11.56
CA LEU A 2 5.57 -15.21 12.35
C LEU A 2 5.71 -14.77 13.82
N PRO A 3 4.93 -15.31 14.78
CA PRO A 3 3.98 -16.43 14.71
C PRO A 3 2.65 -16.11 13.98
N ALA A 4 1.83 -17.13 13.73
CA ALA A 4 0.54 -17.00 13.04
C ALA A 4 -0.48 -16.13 13.81
N ALA A 5 -0.46 -16.18 15.15
CA ALA A 5 -1.29 -15.33 16.00
C ALA A 5 -0.63 -13.95 16.21
N ALA A 6 -0.45 -13.21 15.11
CA ALA A 6 0.12 -11.86 15.14
C ALA A 6 -0.73 -10.90 14.29
N VAL A 7 -0.88 -9.68 14.80
CA VAL A 7 -1.60 -8.59 14.14
C VAL A 7 -0.69 -7.36 14.11
N SER A 8 -0.69 -6.62 13.00
CA SER A 8 -0.04 -5.32 12.88
C SER A 8 -0.91 -4.37 12.06
N GLY A 9 -0.69 -3.07 12.20
CA GLY A 9 -1.44 -2.04 11.50
C GLY A 9 -0.96 -0.64 11.88
N TRP A 10 -1.58 0.36 11.27
CA TRP A 10 -1.32 1.78 11.52
C TRP A 10 -2.47 2.39 12.33
N TYR A 11 -2.15 3.31 13.24
CA TYR A 11 -3.15 4.09 13.99
C TYR A 11 -3.42 5.43 13.29
N PHE A 12 -4.68 5.71 13.00
CA PHE A 12 -5.15 6.99 12.47
C PHE A 12 -6.13 7.63 13.47
N SER A 13 -5.87 8.85 13.92
CA SER A 13 -6.68 9.53 14.95
C SER A 13 -7.73 10.50 14.39
N HIS A 14 -7.72 10.77 13.09
CA HIS A 14 -8.60 11.74 12.48
C HIS A 14 -10.07 11.27 12.56
N PRO A 15 -11.03 12.09 13.00
CA PRO A 15 -12.42 11.66 13.25
C PRO A 15 -13.17 11.20 11.99
N GLN A 16 -12.65 11.53 10.81
CA GLN A 16 -13.20 11.10 9.52
C GLN A 16 -12.43 9.91 8.91
N ALA A 17 -11.41 9.37 9.59
CA ALA A 17 -10.70 8.20 9.11
C ALA A 17 -11.63 6.98 9.09
N HIS A 18 -11.68 6.29 7.96
CA HIS A 18 -12.48 5.10 7.77
C HIS A 18 -11.78 4.16 6.78
N TYR A 19 -12.11 2.88 6.83
CA TYR A 19 -11.60 1.89 5.87
C TYR A 19 -12.23 2.10 4.50
N PHE A 20 -11.43 1.95 3.45
CA PHE A 20 -11.89 1.96 2.06
C PHE A 20 -11.01 1.04 1.21
N GLY A 21 -11.51 0.63 0.04
CA GLY A 21 -10.74 -0.12 -0.95
C GLY A 21 -10.09 0.82 -1.97
N THR A 22 -8.83 0.58 -2.32
CA THR A 22 -8.07 1.43 -3.26
C THR A 22 -8.55 1.34 -4.71
N GLY A 23 -9.17 0.22 -5.11
CA GLY A 23 -9.60 0.00 -6.50
C GLY A 23 -8.44 -0.27 -7.46
N LYS A 24 -8.71 -0.20 -8.77
CA LYS A 24 -7.66 -0.26 -9.81
C LYS A 24 -6.94 1.07 -9.88
N ILE A 25 -5.62 1.00 -10.04
CA ILE A 25 -4.77 2.17 -10.29
C ILE A 25 -4.18 2.09 -11.68
N GLU A 26 -3.95 3.25 -12.28
CA GLU A 26 -3.41 3.35 -13.63
C GLU A 26 -1.88 3.31 -13.63
N LYS A 27 -1.30 3.13 -14.84
CA LYS A 27 0.14 2.93 -15.02
C LYS A 27 0.99 4.09 -14.46
N ASP A 28 0.50 5.32 -14.59
CA ASP A 28 1.15 6.53 -14.09
C ASP A 28 1.30 6.50 -12.55
N GLN A 29 0.27 6.05 -11.83
CA GLN A 29 0.31 5.90 -10.37
C GLN A 29 1.30 4.82 -9.92
N VAL A 30 1.41 3.72 -10.69
CA VAL A 30 2.39 2.66 -10.42
C VAL A 30 3.82 3.18 -10.63
N GLU A 31 4.06 3.95 -11.69
CA GLU A 31 5.37 4.52 -12.02
C GLU A 31 5.82 5.54 -10.96
N ASP A 32 4.93 6.46 -10.56
CA ASP A 32 5.21 7.42 -9.48
C ASP A 32 5.51 6.72 -8.15
N TYR A 33 4.72 5.70 -7.80
CA TYR A 33 4.94 4.95 -6.57
C TYR A 33 6.28 4.20 -6.58
N ALA A 34 6.66 3.60 -7.71
CA ALA A 34 7.95 2.95 -7.89
C ALA A 34 9.11 3.92 -7.64
N ILE A 35 9.06 5.13 -8.20
CA ILE A 35 10.06 6.18 -7.98
C ILE A 35 10.14 6.56 -6.50
N ARG A 36 9.00 6.84 -5.84
CA ARG A 36 8.97 7.23 -4.42
C ARG A 36 9.50 6.15 -3.48
N LYS A 37 9.33 4.88 -3.85
CA LYS A 37 9.81 3.74 -3.08
C LYS A 37 11.22 3.29 -3.44
N GLY A 38 11.84 3.90 -4.46
CA GLY A 38 13.15 3.47 -4.98
C GLY A 38 13.13 2.05 -5.56
N MET A 39 12.00 1.63 -6.12
CA MET A 39 11.77 0.31 -6.68
C MET A 39 11.56 0.41 -8.20
N THR A 40 11.73 -0.70 -8.90
CA THR A 40 11.36 -0.83 -10.30
C THR A 40 9.85 -1.01 -10.46
N VAL A 41 9.32 -0.62 -11.62
CA VAL A 41 7.90 -0.87 -11.97
C VAL A 41 7.58 -2.37 -11.98
N ALA A 42 8.55 -3.23 -12.30
CA ALA A 42 8.38 -4.67 -12.28
C ALA A 42 8.17 -5.22 -10.86
N GLU A 43 8.93 -4.71 -9.87
CA GLU A 43 8.76 -5.08 -8.46
C GLU A 43 7.38 -4.67 -7.92
N GLN A 44 6.81 -3.57 -8.43
CA GLN A 44 5.48 -3.07 -8.03
C GLN A 44 4.30 -3.83 -8.65
N LYS A 45 4.48 -4.46 -9.82
CA LYS A 45 3.40 -5.16 -10.53
C LYS A 45 3.03 -6.53 -9.95
N ASN A 46 3.77 -7.01 -8.94
CA ASN A 46 3.62 -8.35 -8.37
C ASN A 46 2.87 -8.37 -7.02
N GLY A 47 2.07 -7.34 -6.73
CA GLY A 47 1.28 -7.21 -5.49
C GLY A 47 -0.16 -7.67 -5.61
#